data_AF-A0A7S2WCY6-F1
#
_entry.id   AF-A0A7S2WCY6-F1
#
_cell.length_a   1.000
_cell.length_b   1.000
_cell.length_c   1.000
_cell.angle_alpha   90.00
_cell.angle_beta   90.00
_cell.angle_gamma   90.00
#
_symmetry.space_group_name_H-M   'P 1'
#
loop_
_entity.id
_entity.type
_entity.pdbx_description
1 polymer ?
#
loop_
_entity_poly.entity_id
_entity_poly.type
_entity_poly.pdbx_seq_one_letter_code
_entity_poly.pdbx_strand_id
1 'polypeptide(L)'
;LLSTLVPFQPNQFSKMNAFTRTAMNVLPRVTPIARRNMATESRAHLHYGMPKNFNELRNSIWLSDAGAYPVIFVLTFATGMCASYITYCATRNPDVRISPGRRQQLIRDWD
;
A
#
# COMPACT_ATOMS: atom_id res chain seq x y z
N LEU A 1 24.20 39.52 64.06
CA LEU A 1 23.50 38.58 64.97
C LEU A 1 22.00 38.80 64.81
N LEU A 2 21.26 37.72 64.56
CA LEU A 2 19.81 37.60 64.24
C LEU A 2 19.39 37.83 62.77
N SER A 3 19.56 36.76 61.99
CA SER A 3 18.71 36.41 60.85
C SER A 3 17.52 35.62 61.38
N THR A 4 16.30 36.16 61.33
CA THR A 4 15.07 35.43 61.68
C THR A 4 14.39 34.94 60.41
N LEU A 5 14.32 33.60 60.34
CA LEU A 5 13.86 32.79 59.23
C LEU A 5 12.35 32.98 58.97
N VAL A 6 12.00 33.21 57.71
CA VAL A 6 10.65 33.05 57.18
C VAL A 6 10.33 31.54 57.12
N PRO A 7 9.18 31.06 57.64
CA PRO A 7 8.81 29.66 57.51
C PRO A 7 8.35 29.33 56.08
N PHE A 8 9.09 28.45 55.42
CA PHE A 8 8.67 27.75 54.20
C PHE A 8 7.50 26.81 54.52
N GLN A 9 6.34 27.04 53.90
CA GLN A 9 5.16 26.16 54.02
C GLN A 9 5.27 25.02 52.98
N PRO A 10 5.44 23.76 53.39
CA PRO A 10 5.48 22.65 52.44
C PRO A 10 4.06 22.24 52.01
N ASN A 11 3.89 22.09 50.70
CA ASN A 11 2.88 21.28 50.02
C ASN A 11 1.41 21.54 50.37
N GLN A 12 0.77 22.39 49.57
CA GLN A 12 -0.63 22.20 49.19
C GLN A 12 -0.76 20.82 48.52
N PHE A 13 -1.06 19.79 49.32
CA PHE A 13 -1.57 18.52 48.83
C PHE A 13 -2.88 18.82 48.09
N SER A 14 -2.79 18.99 46.77
CA SER A 14 -3.96 19.03 45.90
C SER A 14 -4.73 17.74 46.15
N LYS A 15 -5.88 17.85 46.83
CA LYS A 15 -6.84 16.75 47.00
C LYS A 15 -7.37 16.41 45.61
N MET A 16 -6.63 15.59 44.88
CA MET A 16 -7.11 14.97 43.67
C MET A 16 -8.27 14.06 44.07
N ASN A 17 -9.48 14.46 43.69
CA ASN A 17 -10.70 13.71 43.93
C ASN A 17 -10.52 12.27 43.43
N ALA A 18 -10.69 11.29 44.32
CA ALA A 18 -10.51 9.86 44.04
C ALA A 18 -11.39 9.36 42.88
N PHE A 19 -12.48 10.08 42.59
CA PHE A 19 -13.39 9.83 41.47
C PHE A 19 -12.71 10.01 40.10
N THR A 20 -11.78 10.96 39.97
CA THR A 20 -11.09 11.22 38.70
C THR A 20 -10.06 10.13 38.37
N ARG A 21 -9.50 9.45 39.38
CA ARG A 21 -8.59 8.32 39.18
C ARG A 21 -9.31 7.01 38.81
N THR A 22 -10.55 6.83 39.27
CA THR A 22 -11.33 5.64 38.96
C THR A 22 -11.98 5.72 37.57
N ALA A 23 -12.38 6.90 37.11
CA ALA A 23 -12.92 7.09 35.76
C ALA A 23 -11.94 6.73 34.64
N MET A 24 -10.61 6.93 34.84
CA MET A 24 -9.60 6.55 33.85
C MET A 24 -9.37 5.03 33.77
N ASN A 25 -9.79 4.24 34.76
CA ASN A 25 -9.65 2.79 34.75
C ASN A 25 -10.88 2.06 34.18
N VAL A 26 -11.98 2.78 33.91
CA VAL A 26 -13.24 2.20 33.42
C VAL A 26 -13.44 2.45 31.93
N LEU A 27 -12.58 3.23 31.28
CA LEU A 27 -12.56 3.30 29.83
C LEU A 27 -11.93 2.02 29.28
N PRO A 28 -12.63 1.22 28.46
CA PRO A 28 -12.05 0.06 27.83
C PRO A 28 -10.88 0.53 26.96
N ARG A 29 -9.67 0.19 27.40
CA ARG A 29 -8.45 0.43 26.62
C ARG A 29 -8.66 -0.25 25.27
N VAL A 30 -8.70 0.55 24.20
CA VAL A 30 -8.76 0.05 22.82
C VAL A 30 -7.69 -1.04 22.68
N THR A 31 -8.14 -2.29 22.59
CA THR A 31 -7.25 -3.40 22.25
C THR A 31 -6.72 -3.09 20.85
N PRO A 32 -5.40 -2.95 20.65
CA PRO A 32 -4.89 -2.77 19.30
C PRO A 32 -5.35 -3.99 18.50
N ILE A 33 -6.23 -3.75 17.53
CA ILE A 33 -6.59 -4.76 16.54
C ILE A 33 -5.25 -5.24 15.98
N ALA A 34 -4.97 -6.54 16.12
CA ALA A 34 -3.76 -7.13 15.61
C ALA A 34 -3.62 -6.72 14.15
N ARG A 35 -2.67 -5.81 13.86
CA ARG A 35 -2.34 -5.46 12.49
C ARG A 35 -1.90 -6.77 11.85
N ARG A 36 -2.67 -7.24 10.87
CA ARG A 36 -2.26 -8.32 10.00
C ARG A 36 -1.02 -7.82 9.27
N ASN A 37 0.15 -8.14 9.80
CA ASN A 37 1.43 -7.89 9.14
C ASN A 37 1.57 -8.93 8.02
N MET A 38 0.74 -8.78 6.97
CA MET A 38 0.82 -9.65 5.79
C MET A 38 2.21 -9.62 5.13
N ALA A 39 3.03 -8.62 5.48
CA ALA A 39 4.38 -8.45 4.96
C ALA A 39 5.50 -9.16 5.74
N THR A 40 5.24 -9.70 6.94
CA THR A 40 6.32 -10.27 7.78
C THR A 40 6.60 -11.72 7.41
N GLU A 41 5.57 -12.56 7.30
CA GLU A 41 5.71 -13.92 6.76
C GLU A 41 6.10 -13.87 5.27
N SER A 42 5.74 -12.78 4.59
CA SER A 42 6.00 -12.66 3.16
C SER A 42 7.47 -12.47 2.78
N ARG A 43 8.28 -12.08 3.77
CA ARG A 43 9.70 -11.82 3.57
C ARG A 43 10.58 -12.99 4.03
N ALA A 44 10.01 -13.96 4.73
CA ALA A 44 10.75 -15.10 5.26
C ALA A 44 11.17 -16.11 4.16
N HIS A 45 10.44 -16.18 3.04
CA HIS A 45 10.79 -17.04 1.90
C HIS A 45 11.20 -16.28 0.63
N LEU A 46 11.61 -15.01 0.76
CA LEU A 46 12.22 -14.27 -0.34
C LEU A 46 13.50 -14.99 -0.79
N HIS A 47 13.36 -15.91 -1.75
CA HIS A 47 14.47 -16.45 -2.50
C HIS A 47 15.25 -15.27 -3.08
N TYR A 48 16.51 -15.15 -2.67
CA TYR A 48 17.45 -14.12 -3.10
C TYR A 48 17.88 -14.43 -4.55
N GLY A 49 16.96 -14.28 -5.50
CA GLY A 49 17.20 -14.59 -6.91
C GLY A 49 15.91 -14.72 -7.71
N MET A 50 15.99 -14.44 -9.01
CA MET A 50 14.90 -14.73 -9.94
C MET A 50 14.75 -16.26 -10.08
N PRO A 51 13.56 -16.84 -9.87
CA PRO A 51 13.35 -18.28 -10.00
C PRO A 51 13.69 -18.72 -11.43
N LYS A 52 14.48 -19.78 -11.56
CA LYS A 52 14.91 -20.29 -12.88
C LYS A 52 13.99 -21.42 -13.37
N ASN A 53 13.23 -22.02 -12.44
CA ASN A 53 12.35 -23.15 -12.70
C ASN A 53 10.88 -22.80 -12.43
N PHE A 54 9.94 -23.40 -13.18
CA PHE A 54 8.50 -23.19 -12.98
C PHE A 54 8.00 -23.58 -11.58
N ASN A 55 8.61 -24.62 -10.97
CA ASN A 55 8.27 -25.04 -9.61
C ASN A 55 8.65 -23.98 -8.57
N GLU A 56 9.79 -23.31 -8.75
CA GLU A 56 10.23 -22.21 -7.88
C GLU A 56 9.37 -20.95 -8.11
N LEU A 57 8.97 -20.69 -9.36
CA LEU A 57 8.08 -19.57 -9.69
C LEU A 57 6.68 -19.75 -9.11
N ARG A 58 6.12 -20.96 -9.12
CA ARG A 58 4.83 -21.27 -8.50
C ARG A 58 4.87 -21.13 -6.97
N ASN A 59 6.01 -21.45 -6.36
CA ASN A 59 6.25 -21.26 -4.93
C ASN A 59 6.66 -19.82 -4.57
N SER A 60 6.78 -18.92 -5.56
CA SER A 60 6.99 -17.50 -5.29
C SER A 60 5.80 -16.94 -4.54
N ILE A 61 6.06 -16.04 -3.60
CA ILE A 61 5.05 -15.59 -2.65
C ILE A 61 3.78 -15.02 -3.29
N TRP A 62 3.96 -14.34 -4.42
CA TRP A 62 2.88 -13.66 -5.11
C TRP A 62 1.95 -14.63 -5.84
N LEU A 63 2.42 -15.84 -6.15
CA LEU A 63 1.67 -16.87 -6.85
C LEU A 63 1.17 -17.99 -5.92
N SER A 64 1.71 -18.09 -4.70
CA SER A 64 1.29 -19.09 -3.71
C SER A 64 0.17 -18.61 -2.79
N ASP A 65 -0.06 -17.31 -2.65
CA ASP A 65 -1.11 -16.73 -1.80
C ASP A 65 -2.44 -16.56 -2.55
N ALA A 66 -3.52 -17.12 -1.97
CA ALA A 66 -4.88 -16.95 -2.47
C ALA A 66 -5.33 -15.47 -2.49
N GLY A 67 -4.80 -14.64 -1.59
CA GLY A 67 -5.11 -13.21 -1.50
C GLY A 67 -4.49 -12.37 -2.63
N ALA A 68 -3.48 -12.88 -3.34
CA ALA A 68 -2.81 -12.14 -4.41
C ALA A 68 -3.55 -12.19 -5.76
N TYR A 69 -4.32 -13.26 -6.03
CA TYR A 69 -5.07 -13.43 -7.28
C TYR A 69 -6.06 -12.31 -7.63
N PRO A 70 -6.87 -11.75 -6.69
CA PRO A 70 -7.76 -10.63 -7.04
C PRO A 70 -6.98 -9.39 -7.48
N VAL A 71 -5.81 -9.11 -6.88
CA VAL A 71 -4.97 -7.97 -7.26
C VAL A 71 -4.37 -8.19 -8.65
N ILE A 72 -3.86 -9.41 -8.91
CA ILE A 72 -3.33 -9.80 -10.22
C ILE A 72 -4.41 -9.65 -11.29
N PHE A 73 -5.64 -10.10 -11.01
CA PHE A 73 -6.77 -10.01 -11.94
C PHE A 73 -7.09 -8.56 -12.34
N VAL A 74 -7.19 -7.65 -11.36
CA VAL A 74 -7.48 -6.23 -11.66
C VAL A 74 -6.35 -5.59 -12.44
N LEU A 75 -5.10 -5.92 -12.12
CA LEU A 75 -3.93 -5.38 -12.83
C LEU A 75 -3.87 -5.86 -14.28
N THR A 76 -4.07 -7.16 -14.53
CA THR A 76 -4.07 -7.71 -15.89
C THR A 76 -5.26 -7.19 -16.70
N PHE A 77 -6.43 -7.02 -16.07
CA PHE A 77 -7.58 -6.42 -16.74
C PHE A 77 -7.33 -4.95 -17.12
N ALA A 78 -6.82 -4.14 -16.18
CA ALA A 78 -6.55 -2.72 -16.42
C ALA A 78 -5.49 -2.52 -17.53
N THR A 79 -4.37 -3.24 -17.42
CA THR A 79 -3.30 -3.20 -18.43
C THR A 79 -3.76 -3.75 -19.78
N GLY A 80 -4.54 -4.82 -19.79
CA GLY A 80 -5.13 -5.40 -20.99
C GLY A 80 -6.08 -4.44 -21.71
N MET A 81 -6.98 -3.78 -20.98
CA MET A 81 -7.89 -2.78 -21.56
C MET A 81 -7.13 -1.57 -22.11
N CYS A 82 -6.15 -1.03 -21.37
CA CYS A 82 -5.31 0.06 -21.85
C CYS A 82 -4.54 -0.33 -23.12
N ALA A 83 -3.90 -1.50 -23.13
CA ALA A 83 -3.19 -2.00 -24.30
C ALA A 83 -4.13 -2.19 -25.50
N SER A 84 -5.33 -2.75 -25.28
CA SER A 84 -6.32 -2.96 -26.33
C SER A 84 -6.75 -1.66 -26.99
N TYR A 85 -6.95 -0.59 -26.20
CA TYR A 85 -7.32 0.72 -26.72
C TYR A 85 -6.16 1.37 -27.50
N ILE A 86 -4.93 1.27 -26.99
CA ILE A 86 -3.75 1.74 -27.73
C ILE A 86 -3.63 0.99 -29.06
N THR A 87 -3.78 -0.33 -29.06
CA THR A 87 -3.76 -1.15 -30.29
C THR A 87 -4.89 -0.76 -31.24
N TYR A 88 -6.09 -0.47 -30.73
CA TYR A 88 -7.21 0.00 -31.53
C TYR A 88 -6.87 1.31 -32.26
N CYS A 89 -6.37 2.31 -31.53
CA CYS A 89 -5.94 3.58 -32.12
C CYS A 89 -4.80 3.36 -33.12
N ALA A 90 -3.83 2.50 -32.79
CA ALA A 90 -2.68 2.25 -33.65
C ALA A 90 -3.04 1.51 -34.96
N THR A 91 -4.12 0.72 -34.97
CA THR A 91 -4.51 -0.08 -36.13
C THR A 91 -5.61 0.56 -36.97
N ARG A 92 -6.47 1.40 -36.38
CA ARG A 92 -7.58 2.04 -37.08
C ARG A 92 -7.30 3.49 -37.50
N ASN A 93 -6.32 4.16 -36.90
CA ASN A 93 -5.93 5.48 -37.38
C ASN A 93 -5.16 5.35 -38.70
N PRO A 94 -5.59 6.03 -39.78
CA PRO A 94 -4.90 5.99 -41.07
C PRO A 94 -3.51 6.65 -41.00
N ASP A 95 -3.30 7.55 -40.04
CA ASP A 95 -2.01 8.22 -39.81
C ASP A 95 -0.96 7.28 -39.20
N VAL A 96 -1.38 6.22 -38.53
CA VAL A 96 -0.48 5.28 -37.86
C VAL A 96 -0.03 4.20 -38.84
N ARG A 97 1.15 4.43 -39.44
CA ARG A 97 1.74 3.60 -40.50
C ARG A 97 2.55 2.40 -40.00
N ILE A 98 1.98 1.61 -39.09
CA ILE A 98 2.67 0.42 -38.53
C ILE A 98 2.80 -0.69 -39.58
N SER A 99 1.74 -0.94 -40.37
CA SER A 99 1.77 -1.95 -41.44
C SER A 99 2.49 -1.45 -42.71
N PRO A 100 3.34 -2.26 -43.36
CA PRO A 100 4.12 -1.85 -44.53
C PRO A 100 3.27 -1.37 -45.71
N GLY A 101 2.09 -1.96 -45.94
CA GLY A 101 1.18 -1.54 -47.03
C GLY A 101 0.62 -0.12 -46.88
N ARG A 102 0.50 0.40 -45.66
CA ARG A 102 0.03 1.78 -45.39
C ARG A 102 1.15 2.81 -45.36
N ARG A 103 2.42 2.39 -45.40
CA ARG A 103 3.58 3.30 -45.43
C ARG A 103 3.78 3.98 -46.78
N GLN A 104 3.22 3.40 -47.85
CA GLN A 104 3.35 3.90 -49.22
C GLN A 104 2.19 4.80 -49.66
N GLN A 105 1.10 4.88 -48.88
CA GLN A 105 0.00 5.81 -49.16
C GLN A 105 0.43 7.24 -48.82
N LEU A 106 0.49 8.10 -49.84
CA LEU A 106 0.71 9.54 -49.69
C LEU A 106 -0.45 10.11 -48.83
N ILE A 107 -0.14 10.84 -47.75
CA ILE A 107 -1.15 11.37 -46.84
C ILE A 107 -1.88 12.56 -47.50
N ARG A 108 -3.21 12.47 -47.49
CA ARG A 108 -4.28 13.42 -47.84
C ARG A 108 -4.25 14.08 -49.23
N ASP A 109 -5.21 13.65 -50.05
CA ASP A 109 -5.84 14.46 -51.10
C ASP A 109 -6.85 15.41 -50.42
N TRP A 110 -6.86 16.69 -50.80
CA TRP A 110 -7.59 17.76 -50.10
C TRP A 110 -8.99 18.08 -50.66
N ASP A 111 -9.64 17.17 -51.38
CA ASP A 111 -11.00 17.39 -51.89
C ASP A 111 -12.10 17.16 -50.83
#